data_AF-A0A3M1D259-F1
#
_entry.id   AF-A0A3M1D259-F1
#
_cell.length_a   1.000
_cell.length_b   1.000
_cell.length_c   1.000
_cell.angle_alpha   90.00
_cell.angle_beta   90.00
_cell.angle_gamma   90.00
#
_symmetry.space_group_name_H-M   'P 1'
#
loop_
_entity.id
_entity.type
_entity.pdbx_description
1 polymer ?
#
loop_
_entity_poly.entity_id
_entity_poly.type
_entity_poly.pdbx_seq_one_letter_code
_entity_poly.pdbx_strand_id
1 'polypeptide(L)'
;LQNVSPVHMSRNIRGVLWSKLAINCVITTLGAVTGQTLGQMLRQKNIRRVFLAVYREVVDCAHRVGVKLEKIAAPPHLLYLRADAGAATRLYKDLLVVLVGLRYSRLRSSMLQSLERGRPTEIDYLNGYVVRQAEKVGLDVPVNRALVELVKQIEAGERQAEPANIADLVGLC
;
A
#
# COMPACT_ATOMS: atom_id res chain seq x y z
N LEU A 1 -22.99 -25.16 -8.03
CA LEU A 1 -22.82 -24.10 -7.00
C LEU A 1 -21.83 -24.50 -5.89
N GLN A 2 -20.78 -25.27 -6.20
CA GLN A 2 -20.06 -26.05 -5.18
C GLN A 2 -18.74 -25.46 -4.67
N ASN A 3 -18.44 -24.17 -4.90
CA ASN A 3 -17.25 -23.53 -4.31
C ASN A 3 -17.52 -22.04 -4.08
N VAL A 4 -18.30 -21.72 -3.05
CA VAL A 4 -18.31 -20.37 -2.48
C VAL A 4 -17.07 -20.25 -1.60
N SER A 5 -16.35 -19.13 -1.65
CA SER A 5 -15.13 -18.92 -0.85
C SER A 5 -15.35 -19.24 0.64
N PRO A 6 -14.33 -19.77 1.34
CA PRO A 6 -14.46 -20.13 2.75
C PRO A 6 -14.90 -18.92 3.59
N VAL A 7 -15.92 -19.15 4.44
CA VAL A 7 -16.47 -18.13 5.34
C VAL A 7 -15.79 -18.27 6.70
N HIS A 8 -15.33 -17.15 7.23
CA HIS A 8 -14.71 -17.08 8.55
C HIS A 8 -15.43 -16.05 9.41
N MET A 9 -15.80 -16.41 10.63
CA MET A 9 -16.34 -15.46 11.61
C MET A 9 -15.19 -14.70 12.27
N SER A 10 -15.29 -13.37 12.33
CA SER A 10 -14.32 -12.53 13.04
C SER A 10 -15.02 -11.72 14.13
N ARG A 11 -14.42 -11.69 15.32
CA ARG A 11 -14.81 -10.79 16.42
C ARG A 11 -14.16 -9.40 16.31
N ASN A 12 -13.25 -9.22 15.35
CA ASN A 12 -12.53 -7.98 15.08
C ASN A 12 -12.54 -7.68 13.57
N ILE A 13 -13.74 -7.46 13.02
CA ILE A 13 -13.90 -7.19 11.59
C ILE A 13 -13.14 -5.92 11.16
N ARG A 14 -13.06 -4.91 12.02
CA ARG A 14 -12.29 -3.69 11.77
C ARG A 14 -10.82 -4.00 11.55
N GLY A 15 -10.22 -4.86 12.39
CA GLY A 15 -8.83 -5.30 12.22
C GLY A 15 -8.58 -6.02 10.90
N VAL A 16 -9.52 -6.86 10.46
CA VAL A 16 -9.44 -7.52 9.15
C VAL A 16 -9.49 -6.50 8.01
N LEU A 17 -10.42 -5.55 8.06
CA LEU A 17 -10.55 -4.53 7.02
C LEU A 17 -9.29 -3.64 6.93
N TRP A 18 -8.75 -3.20 8.06
CA TRP A 18 -7.51 -2.40 8.08
C TRP A 18 -6.29 -3.17 7.61
N SER A 19 -6.17 -4.47 7.93
CA SER A 19 -5.11 -5.31 7.39
C SER A 19 -5.17 -5.44 5.88
N LYS A 20 -6.38 -5.57 5.31
CA LYS A 20 -6.56 -5.62 3.85
C LYS A 20 -6.29 -4.26 3.21
N LEU A 21 -6.76 -3.19 3.85
CA LEU A 21 -6.51 -1.81 3.44
C LEU A 21 -5.00 -1.52 3.36
N ALA A 22 -4.21 -1.92 4.37
CA ALA A 22 -2.76 -1.70 4.39
C ALA A 22 -2.05 -2.36 3.19
N ILE A 23 -2.45 -3.57 2.82
CA ILE A 23 -1.90 -4.25 1.64
C ILE A 23 -2.33 -3.53 0.34
N ASN A 24 -3.60 -3.13 0.26
CA ASN A 24 -4.14 -2.46 -0.92
C ASN A 24 -3.52 -1.07 -1.14
N CYS A 25 -3.36 -0.26 -0.08
CA CYS A 25 -2.76 1.09 -0.15
C CYS A 25 -1.34 1.07 -0.72
N VAL A 26 -0.66 -0.07 -0.65
CA VAL A 26 0.68 -0.24 -1.17
C VAL A 26 0.65 -0.88 -2.56
N ILE A 27 0.16 -2.11 -2.68
CA ILE A 27 0.24 -2.88 -3.93
C ILE A 27 -0.59 -2.23 -5.03
N THR A 28 -1.80 -1.78 -4.68
CA THR A 28 -2.77 -1.30 -5.66
C THR A 28 -2.33 0.05 -6.21
N THR A 29 -1.98 0.94 -5.31
CA THR A 29 -1.63 2.34 -5.59
C THR A 29 -0.26 2.47 -6.23
N LEU A 30 0.77 1.75 -5.75
CA LEU A 30 2.08 1.77 -6.41
C LEU A 30 2.03 1.16 -7.82
N GLY A 31 1.22 0.13 -8.03
CA GLY A 31 1.00 -0.42 -9.37
C GLY A 31 0.37 0.60 -10.31
N ALA A 32 -0.60 1.37 -9.82
CA ALA A 32 -1.26 2.42 -10.58
C ALA A 32 -0.34 3.60 -10.92
N VAL A 33 0.50 4.01 -9.97
CA VAL A 33 1.44 5.12 -10.16
C VAL A 33 2.58 4.75 -11.11
N THR A 34 3.04 3.49 -11.08
CA THR A 34 4.22 3.04 -11.84
C THR A 34 3.90 2.39 -13.18
N GLY A 35 2.67 1.91 -13.37
CA GLY A 35 2.31 1.10 -14.54
C GLY A 35 2.89 -0.33 -14.52
N GLN A 36 3.42 -0.78 -13.37
CA GLN A 36 4.20 -2.01 -13.27
C GLN A 36 3.47 -3.15 -12.53
N THR A 37 3.89 -4.38 -12.81
CA THR A 37 3.51 -5.54 -11.96
C THR A 37 4.23 -5.50 -10.62
N LEU A 38 3.71 -6.21 -9.62
CA LEU A 38 4.32 -6.30 -8.31
C LEU A 38 5.77 -6.83 -8.35
N GLY A 39 6.07 -7.77 -9.24
CA GLY A 39 7.43 -8.26 -9.42
C GLY A 39 8.40 -7.21 -9.96
N GLN A 40 7.96 -6.41 -10.94
CA GLN A 40 8.76 -5.32 -11.51
C GLN A 40 9.01 -4.21 -10.48
N MET A 41 7.97 -3.87 -9.71
CA MET A 41 8.03 -2.88 -8.64
C MET A 41 9.07 -3.26 -7.58
N LEU A 42 8.95 -4.46 -7.00
CA LEU A 42 9.74 -4.84 -5.84
C LEU A 42 11.20 -5.22 -6.17
N ARG A 43 11.58 -5.26 -7.45
CA ARG A 43 13.00 -5.29 -7.85
C ARG A 43 13.72 -3.96 -7.57
N GLN A 44 12.99 -2.85 -7.58
CA GLN A 44 13.56 -1.52 -7.44
C GLN A 44 13.62 -1.08 -5.97
N LYS A 45 14.82 -0.73 -5.50
CA LYS A 45 15.07 -0.34 -4.10
C LYS A 45 14.22 0.86 -3.66
N ASN A 46 14.09 1.86 -4.54
CA ASN A 46 13.29 3.06 -4.23
C ASN A 46 11.82 2.73 -4.03
N ILE A 47 11.25 1.84 -4.86
CA ILE A 47 9.86 1.39 -4.69
C ILE A 47 9.68 0.60 -3.40
N ARG A 48 10.65 -0.26 -3.03
CA ARG A 48 10.58 -0.97 -1.74
C ARG A 48 10.66 -0.03 -0.54
N ARG A 49 11.42 1.07 -0.64
CA ARG A 49 11.46 2.12 0.39
C ARG A 49 10.09 2.78 0.55
N VAL A 50 9.48 3.20 -0.55
CA VAL A 50 8.12 3.78 -0.55
C VAL A 50 7.09 2.76 -0.04
N PHE A 51 7.19 1.50 -0.47
CA PHE A 51 6.33 0.40 -0.03
C PHE A 51 6.29 0.31 1.50
N LEU A 52 7.46 0.29 2.15
CA LEU A 52 7.56 0.17 3.61
C LEU A 52 7.11 1.45 4.31
N ALA A 53 7.35 2.63 3.74
CA ALA A 53 6.91 3.91 4.30
C ALA A 53 5.37 4.05 4.28
N VAL A 54 4.73 3.73 3.16
CA VAL A 54 3.26 3.69 3.04
C VAL A 54 2.68 2.70 4.03
N TYR A 55 3.22 1.48 4.08
CA TYR A 55 2.73 0.45 5.00
C TYR A 55 2.85 0.88 6.47
N ARG A 56 3.97 1.51 6.84
CA ARG A 56 4.18 2.11 8.18
C ARG A 56 3.10 3.13 8.50
N GLU A 57 2.89 4.13 7.64
CA GLU A 57 1.89 5.18 7.84
C GLU A 57 0.47 4.61 8.05
N VAL A 58 0.08 3.61 7.27
CA VAL A 58 -1.25 2.97 7.43
C VAL A 58 -1.36 2.24 8.75
N VAL A 59 -0.31 1.52 9.18
CA VAL A 59 -0.29 0.80 10.46
C VAL A 59 -0.29 1.77 11.64
N ASP A 60 0.49 2.86 11.57
CA ASP A 60 0.52 3.90 12.60
C ASP A 60 -0.85 4.57 12.72
N CYS A 61 -1.49 4.87 11.58
CA CYS A 61 -2.85 5.39 11.55
C CYS A 61 -3.85 4.42 12.20
N ALA A 62 -3.80 3.12 11.85
CA ALA A 62 -4.65 2.09 12.45
C ALA A 62 -4.51 2.04 13.98
N HIS A 63 -3.28 2.04 14.49
CA HIS A 63 -3.03 2.06 15.93
C HIS A 63 -3.58 3.33 16.59
N ARG A 64 -3.39 4.48 15.95
CA ARG A 64 -3.83 5.78 16.49
C ARG A 64 -5.35 5.92 16.55
N VAL A 65 -6.09 5.29 15.63
CA VAL A 65 -7.57 5.22 15.67
C VAL A 65 -8.11 4.04 16.48
N GLY A 66 -7.25 3.34 17.24
CA GLY A 66 -7.64 2.26 18.14
C GLY A 66 -7.98 0.94 17.45
N VAL A 67 -7.44 0.68 16.25
CA VAL A 67 -7.66 -0.58 15.52
C VAL A 67 -6.45 -1.49 15.67
N LYS A 68 -6.71 -2.71 16.18
CA LYS A 68 -5.74 -3.81 16.19
C LYS A 68 -5.83 -4.57 14.87
N LEU A 69 -4.75 -4.57 14.08
CA LEU A 69 -4.68 -5.29 12.81
C LEU A 69 -4.68 -6.81 13.02
N GLU A 70 -5.33 -7.54 12.10
CA GLU A 70 -5.45 -9.00 12.11
C GLU A 70 -4.54 -9.65 11.06
N LYS A 71 -4.20 -10.93 11.26
CA LYS A 71 -3.52 -11.73 10.23
C LYS A 71 -4.52 -12.12 9.14
N ILE A 72 -4.18 -11.79 7.88
CA ILE A 72 -4.92 -12.29 6.69
C ILE A 72 -4.06 -13.36 5.99
N ALA A 73 -3.14 -12.94 5.11
CA ALA A 73 -2.20 -13.84 4.46
C ALA A 73 -0.91 -13.99 5.28
N ALA A 74 -0.44 -12.88 5.85
CA ALA A 74 0.74 -12.82 6.70
C ALA A 74 0.45 -11.92 7.92
N PRO A 75 1.18 -12.10 9.03
CA PRO A 75 1.07 -11.20 10.17
C PRO A 75 1.44 -9.76 9.76
N PRO A 76 0.64 -8.74 10.12
CA PRO A 76 0.89 -7.36 9.70
C PRO A 76 2.27 -6.82 10.13
N HIS A 77 2.73 -7.22 11.32
CA HIS A 77 4.04 -6.83 11.84
C HIS A 77 5.22 -7.28 10.96
N LEU A 78 5.01 -8.25 10.06
CA LEU A 78 6.06 -8.76 9.17
C LEU A 78 6.57 -7.69 8.21
N LEU A 79 5.68 -6.83 7.69
CA LEU A 79 6.01 -5.74 6.78
C LEU A 79 6.08 -4.37 7.47
N TYR A 80 5.64 -4.28 8.73
CA TYR A 80 5.80 -3.08 9.53
C TYR A 80 7.28 -2.80 9.82
N LEU A 81 7.70 -1.58 9.52
CA LEU A 81 9.03 -1.03 9.78
C LEU A 81 8.87 0.31 10.49
N ARG A 82 9.30 0.39 11.74
CA ARG A 82 9.30 1.65 12.49
C ARG A 82 10.28 2.65 11.86
N ALA A 83 9.97 3.95 11.98
CA ALA A 83 10.82 5.02 11.44
C ALA A 83 12.24 5.03 12.04
N ASP A 84 12.38 4.65 13.31
CA ASP A 84 13.63 4.59 14.09
C ASP A 84 14.37 3.25 13.96
N ALA A 85 13.90 2.33 13.12
CA ALA A 85 14.49 1.00 13.01
C ALA A 85 15.95 1.06 12.50
N GLY A 86 16.81 0.26 13.12
CA GLY A 86 18.22 0.12 12.75
C GLY A 86 18.43 -0.52 11.38
N ALA A 87 19.64 -0.38 10.83
CA ALA A 87 19.99 -0.83 9.47
C ALA A 87 19.74 -2.32 9.24
N ALA A 88 20.05 -3.18 10.20
CA ALA A 88 19.82 -4.62 10.11
C ALA A 88 18.33 -4.96 9.95
N THR A 89 17.45 -4.31 10.72
CA THR A 89 16.00 -4.49 10.60
C THR A 89 15.49 -4.01 9.25
N ARG A 90 15.98 -2.87 8.75
CA ARG A 90 15.62 -2.37 7.41
C ARG A 90 16.00 -3.36 6.32
N LEU A 91 17.22 -3.91 6.37
CA LEU A 91 17.68 -4.90 5.40
C LEU A 91 16.84 -6.18 5.44
N TYR A 92 16.52 -6.67 6.63
CA TYR A 92 15.65 -7.84 6.79
C TYR A 92 14.25 -7.61 6.18
N LYS A 93 13.64 -6.46 6.44
CA LYS A 93 12.33 -6.08 5.88
C LYS A 93 12.40 -5.91 4.36
N ASP A 94 13.47 -5.30 3.86
CA ASP A 94 13.71 -5.15 2.41
C ASP A 94 13.76 -6.51 1.71
N LEU A 95 14.48 -7.48 2.30
CA LEU A 95 14.55 -8.84 1.77
C LEU A 95 13.18 -9.54 1.77
N LEU A 96 12.38 -9.38 2.84
CA LEU A 96 11.02 -9.92 2.87
C LEU A 96 10.15 -9.34 1.74
N VAL A 97 10.26 -8.04 1.47
CA VAL A 97 9.55 -7.39 0.36
C VAL A 97 10.01 -7.95 -0.99
N VAL A 98 11.32 -8.19 -1.18
CA VAL A 98 11.84 -8.86 -2.38
C VAL A 98 11.20 -10.25 -2.55
N LEU A 99 11.12 -11.06 -1.50
CA LEU A 99 10.50 -12.39 -1.55
C LEU A 99 9.01 -12.34 -1.93
N VAL A 100 8.27 -11.34 -1.42
CA VAL A 100 6.87 -11.09 -1.83
C VAL A 100 6.81 -10.80 -3.33
N GLY A 101 7.71 -9.96 -3.84
CA GLY A 101 7.82 -9.65 -5.27
C GLY A 101 8.10 -10.87 -6.15
N LEU A 102 8.93 -11.80 -5.69
CA LEU A 102 9.20 -13.05 -6.40
C LEU A 102 7.97 -13.97 -6.41
N ARG A 103 7.32 -14.13 -5.25
CA ARG A 103 6.12 -14.98 -5.07
C ARG A 103 4.95 -14.52 -5.93
N TYR A 104 4.74 -13.21 -6.04
CA TYR A 104 3.59 -12.60 -6.71
C TYR A 104 4.02 -11.75 -7.92
N SER A 105 5.05 -12.19 -8.64
CA SER A 105 5.73 -11.40 -9.66
C SER A 105 4.86 -10.91 -10.83
N ARG A 106 3.83 -11.69 -11.19
CA ARG A 106 2.88 -11.39 -12.27
C ARG A 106 1.64 -10.63 -11.82
N LEU A 107 1.53 -10.29 -10.53
CA LEU A 107 0.36 -9.60 -10.01
C LEU A 107 0.28 -8.18 -10.57
N ARG A 108 -0.82 -7.88 -11.27
CA ARG A 108 -1.19 -6.54 -11.76
C ARG A 108 -2.32 -6.00 -10.89
N SER A 109 -2.23 -4.75 -10.45
CA SER A 109 -3.25 -4.19 -9.55
C SER A 109 -4.59 -3.96 -10.23
N SER A 110 -5.67 -3.93 -9.45
CA SER A 110 -7.02 -3.57 -9.89
C SER A 110 -7.10 -2.12 -10.38
N MET A 111 -6.46 -1.22 -9.65
CA MET A 111 -6.44 0.21 -9.97
C MET A 111 -5.71 0.49 -11.28
N LEU A 112 -4.55 -0.14 -11.53
CA LEU A 112 -3.86 -0.03 -12.81
C LEU A 112 -4.74 -0.49 -13.98
N GLN A 113 -5.42 -1.63 -13.81
CA GLN A 113 -6.38 -2.12 -14.82
C GLN A 113 -7.59 -1.19 -14.99
N SER A 114 -7.96 -0.43 -13.97
CA SER A 114 -9.06 0.54 -14.04
C SER A 114 -8.63 1.78 -14.83
N LEU A 115 -7.43 2.30 -14.57
CA LEU A 115 -6.81 3.39 -15.32
C LEU A 115 -6.65 3.04 -16.80
N GLU A 116 -6.16 1.84 -17.12
CA GLU A 116 -6.02 1.35 -18.50
C GLU A 116 -7.34 1.25 -19.27
N ARG A 117 -8.46 1.13 -18.54
CA ARG A 117 -9.81 1.08 -19.09
C ARG A 117 -10.52 2.44 -19.02
N GLY A 118 -9.84 3.50 -18.60
CA GLY A 118 -10.42 4.84 -18.43
C GLY A 118 -11.52 4.90 -17.37
N ARG A 119 -11.44 4.06 -16.33
CA ARG A 119 -12.43 4.02 -15.23
C ARG A 119 -11.90 4.74 -13.99
N PRO A 120 -12.79 5.39 -13.21
CA PRO A 120 -12.43 5.91 -11.89
C PRO A 120 -11.86 4.82 -10.98
N THR A 121 -10.90 5.19 -10.15
CA THR A 121 -10.22 4.27 -9.23
C THR A 121 -10.79 4.32 -7.81
N GLU A 122 -10.40 3.35 -7.01
CA GLU A 122 -10.72 3.26 -5.58
C GLU A 122 -9.81 4.13 -4.66
N ILE A 123 -9.00 5.04 -5.20
CA ILE A 123 -7.96 5.77 -4.45
C ILE A 123 -8.50 6.52 -3.22
N ASP A 124 -9.67 7.15 -3.35
CA ASP A 124 -10.30 7.93 -2.28
C ASP A 124 -10.77 7.05 -1.11
N TYR A 125 -10.99 5.75 -1.36
CA TYR A 125 -11.41 4.76 -0.38
C TYR A 125 -10.24 3.93 0.17
N LEU A 126 -9.06 4.03 -0.46
CA LEU A 126 -7.82 3.41 -0.01
C LEU A 126 -6.93 4.43 0.73
N ASN A 127 -5.90 4.95 0.08
CA ASN A 127 -4.97 5.92 0.67
C ASN A 127 -5.72 7.19 1.11
N GLY A 128 -6.72 7.63 0.34
CA GLY A 128 -7.56 8.78 0.72
C GLY A 128 -8.34 8.55 2.01
N TYR A 129 -8.79 7.32 2.28
CA TYR A 129 -9.42 6.98 3.55
C TYR A 129 -8.40 7.07 4.71
N VAL A 130 -7.18 6.57 4.51
CA VAL A 130 -6.11 6.66 5.52
C VAL A 130 -5.78 8.12 5.85
N VAL A 131 -5.65 8.98 4.83
CA VAL A 131 -5.43 10.43 5.00
C VAL A 131 -6.52 11.05 5.87
N ARG A 132 -7.80 10.80 5.56
CA ARG A 132 -8.93 11.32 6.36
C ARG A 132 -8.97 10.79 7.78
N GLN A 133 -8.50 9.56 8.03
CA GLN A 133 -8.43 9.02 9.39
C GLN A 133 -7.26 9.61 10.17
N ALA A 134 -6.11 9.80 9.52
CA ALA A 134 -4.92 10.39 10.11
C ALA A 134 -5.17 11.84 10.54
N GLU A 135 -5.88 12.62 9.72
CA GLU A 135 -6.30 14.00 10.03
C GLU A 135 -7.14 14.09 11.32
N LYS A 136 -8.07 13.14 11.54
CA LYS A 136 -8.91 13.11 12.75
C LYS A 136 -8.12 12.92 14.05
N VAL A 137 -6.91 12.36 13.95
CA VAL A 137 -6.07 12.04 15.11
C VAL A 137 -4.76 12.83 15.13
N GLY A 138 -4.60 13.80 14.23
CA GLY A 138 -3.40 14.64 14.12
C GLY A 138 -2.14 13.84 13.78
N LEU A 139 -2.25 12.77 12.99
CA LEU A 139 -1.12 11.99 12.50
C LEU A 139 -0.76 12.45 11.07
N ASP A 140 0.52 12.67 10.82
CA ASP A 140 1.00 12.95 9.46
C ASP A 140 1.21 11.67 8.65
N VAL A 141 0.78 11.68 7.38
CA VAL A 141 0.86 10.56 6.44
C VAL A 141 1.25 11.05 5.04
N PRO A 142 2.42 11.70 4.90
CA PRO A 142 2.78 12.46 3.71
C PRO A 142 2.89 11.57 2.46
N VAL A 143 3.38 10.33 2.60
CA VAL A 143 3.53 9.43 1.45
C VAL A 143 2.15 9.00 0.94
N ASN A 144 1.21 8.68 1.83
CA ASN A 144 -0.17 8.37 1.43
C ASN A 144 -0.86 9.57 0.78
N ARG A 145 -0.64 10.80 1.28
CA ARG A 145 -1.21 12.02 0.69
C ARG A 145 -0.69 12.25 -0.73
N ALA A 146 0.63 12.19 -0.91
CA ALA A 146 1.25 12.34 -2.22
C ALA A 146 0.79 11.25 -3.21
N LEU A 147 0.60 10.01 -2.76
CA LEU A 147 0.07 8.94 -3.62
C LEU A 147 -1.36 9.21 -4.09
N VAL A 148 -2.21 9.81 -3.25
CA VAL A 148 -3.57 10.20 -3.67
C VAL A 148 -3.48 11.23 -4.80
N GLU A 149 -2.65 12.27 -4.63
CA GLU A 149 -2.46 13.32 -5.63
C GLU A 149 -1.90 12.76 -6.95
N LEU A 150 -0.90 11.88 -6.90
CA LEU A 150 -0.32 11.25 -8.08
C LEU A 150 -1.35 10.42 -8.86
N VAL A 151 -2.16 9.62 -8.18
CA VAL A 151 -3.21 8.84 -8.85
C VAL A 151 -4.27 9.77 -9.45
N LYS A 152 -4.65 10.86 -8.76
CA LYS A 152 -5.60 11.84 -9.29
C LYS A 152 -5.11 12.52 -10.56
N GLN A 153 -3.83 12.89 -10.62
CA GLN A 153 -3.19 13.42 -11.83
C GLN A 153 -3.22 12.40 -12.98
N ILE A 154 -3.00 11.11 -12.69
CA ILE A 154 -3.09 10.04 -13.69
C ILE A 154 -4.54 9.81 -14.15
N GLU A 155 -5.51 9.83 -13.23
CA GLU A 155 -6.94 9.76 -13.55
C GLU A 155 -7.39 10.90 -14.48
N ALA A 156 -6.85 12.11 -14.26
CA ALA A 156 -7.13 13.30 -15.06
C ALA A 156 -6.40 13.32 -16.42
N GLY A 157 -5.46 12.40 -16.66
CA GLY A 157 -4.63 12.38 -17.86
C GLY A 157 -3.53 13.44 -17.88
N GLU A 158 -3.29 14.12 -16.76
CA GLU A 158 -2.24 15.13 -16.59
C GLU A 158 -0.84 14.50 -16.45
N ARG A 159 -0.80 13.22 -16.07
CA ARG A 159 0.41 12.44 -15.82
C ARG A 159 0.24 11.02 -16.33
N GLN A 160 1.31 10.43 -16.87
CA GLN A 160 1.33 9.02 -17.24
C GLN A 160 1.79 8.14 -16.07
N ALA A 161 1.25 6.91 -15.99
CA ALA A 161 1.70 5.91 -15.05
C ALA A 161 3.06 5.35 -15.49
N GLU A 162 4.13 5.72 -14.79
CA GLU A 162 5.49 5.28 -15.11
C GLU A 162 6.39 5.18 -13.88
N PRO A 163 7.47 4.38 -13.92
CA PRO A 163 8.32 4.15 -12.76
C PRO A 163 9.01 5.42 -12.21
N ALA A 164 9.19 6.44 -13.05
CA ALA A 164 9.83 7.70 -12.69
C ALA A 164 9.05 8.46 -11.60
N ASN A 165 7.73 8.30 -11.53
CA ASN A 165 6.85 8.93 -10.52
C ASN A 165 7.25 8.60 -9.06
N ILE A 166 8.02 7.53 -8.85
CA ILE A 166 8.49 7.14 -7.53
C ILE A 166 9.50 8.13 -6.95
N ALA A 167 10.21 8.88 -7.79
CA ALA A 167 11.18 9.89 -7.35
C ALA A 167 10.52 10.94 -6.43
N ASP A 168 9.29 11.34 -6.76
CA ASP A 168 8.48 12.32 -6.01
C ASP A 168 8.19 11.87 -4.57
N LEU A 169 8.24 10.56 -4.30
CA LEU A 169 7.86 9.95 -3.02
C LEU A 169 9.06 9.60 -2.13
N VAL A 170 10.24 9.39 -2.72
CA VAL A 170 11.42 8.91 -1.96
C VAL A 170 11.88 9.91 -0.90
N GLY A 171 11.72 11.21 -1.16
CA GLY A 171 12.06 12.28 -0.22
C GLY A 171 11.17 12.30 1.05
N LEU A 172 10.00 11.66 0.98
CA LEU A 172 9.00 11.63 2.06
C LEU A 172 9.16 10.41 3.00
N CYS A 173 10.05 9.46 2.67
CA CYS A 173 10.11 8.12 3.27
C CYS A 173 11.03 7.96 4.49
#